data_AF-A0A7W0P778-F1
#
_entry.id   AF-A0A7W0P778-F1
#
_cell.length_a   1.000
_cell.length_b   1.000
_cell.length_c   1.000
_cell.angle_alpha   90.00
_cell.angle_beta   90.00
_cell.angle_gamma   90.00
#
_symmetry.space_group_name_H-M   'P 1'
#
loop_
_entity.id
_entity.type
_entity.pdbx_description
1 polymer ?
#
loop_
_entity_poly.entity_id
_entity_poly.type
_entity_poly.pdbx_seq_one_letter_code
_entity_poly.pdbx_strand_id
1 'polypeptide(L)' 'MRPETRVGYDYAHAIIDDHSRLAYVEVHDDERAATVTAFVERALPFFEGHDMT' A
#
# COMPACT_ATOMS: atom_id res chain seq x y z
N MET A 1 15.44 -18.50 -29.30
CA MET A 1 14.47 -17.73 -28.48
C MET A 1 15.13 -17.49 -27.14
N ARG A 2 15.38 -16.23 -26.75
CA ARG A 2 15.86 -15.94 -25.39
C ARG A 2 14.67 -16.13 -24.46
N PRO A 3 14.81 -16.76 -23.28
CA PRO A 3 13.70 -16.88 -22.35
C PRO A 3 13.20 -15.47 -22.04
N GLU A 4 12.00 -15.17 -22.52
CA GLU A 4 11.26 -13.98 -22.18
C GLU A 4 11.14 -13.93 -20.65
N THR A 5 11.82 -12.97 -20.04
CA THR A 5 11.77 -12.72 -18.60
C THR A 5 10.31 -12.48 -18.26
N ARG A 6 9.68 -13.44 -17.57
CA ARG A 6 8.37 -13.22 -16.96
C ARG A 6 8.53 -12.07 -15.97
N VAL A 7 7.97 -10.92 -16.31
CA VAL A 7 7.87 -9.79 -15.38
C VAL A 7 6.84 -10.21 -14.33
N GLY A 8 7.30 -10.42 -13.09
CA GLY A 8 6.39 -10.62 -11.95
C GLY A 8 5.62 -9.33 -11.65
N TYR A 9 4.51 -9.47 -10.94
CA TYR A 9 3.75 -8.33 -10.40
C TYR A 9 3.75 -8.43 -8.87
N ASP A 10 3.87 -7.29 -8.21
CA ASP A 10 3.71 -7.16 -6.76
C ASP A 10 2.41 -6.42 -6.42
N TYR A 11 1.92 -6.57 -5.19
CA TYR A 11 0.71 -5.89 -4.72
C TYR A 11 1.07 -4.64 -3.91
N ALA A 12 1.01 -3.48 -4.56
CA ALA A 12 1.18 -2.18 -3.90
C ALA A 12 -0.16 -1.73 -3.27
N HIS A 13 -0.22 -1.74 -1.94
CA HIS A 13 -1.33 -1.19 -1.18
C HIS A 13 -1.09 0.29 -0.94
N ALA A 14 -2.05 1.13 -1.29
CA ALA A 14 -1.93 2.59 -1.19
C ALA A 14 -3.17 3.20 -0.53
N ILE A 15 -2.94 4.15 0.39
CA ILE A 15 -3.96 5.06 0.92
C ILE A 15 -3.52 6.48 0.58
N ILE A 16 -4.44 7.28 0.06
CA ILE A 16 -4.19 8.64 -0.38
C ILE A 16 -5.26 9.53 0.24
N ASP A 17 -4.84 10.58 0.93
CA ASP A 17 -5.73 11.64 1.35
C ASP A 17 -5.92 12.65 0.20
N ASP A 18 -7.18 12.98 -0.14
CA ASP A 18 -7.48 13.85 -1.28
C ASP A 18 -7.17 15.33 -0.97
N HIS A 19 -7.28 15.75 0.30
CA HIS A 19 -7.09 17.14 0.70
C HIS A 19 -5.62 17.55 0.68
N SER A 20 -4.79 16.82 1.42
CA SER A 20 -3.36 17.05 1.57
C SER A 20 -2.52 16.46 0.45
N ARG A 21 -3.08 15.53 -0.34
CA ARG A 21 -2.37 14.70 -1.34
C ARG A 21 -1.28 13.82 -0.73
N LEU A 22 -1.30 13.58 0.58
CA LEU A 22 -0.39 12.66 1.25
C LEU A 22 -0.74 11.22 0.89
N ALA A 23 0.28 10.40 0.60
CA ALA A 23 0.13 9.00 0.26
C ALA A 23 0.99 8.11 1.16
N TYR A 24 0.42 7.00 1.61
CA TYR A 24 1.10 5.91 2.31
C TYR A 24 1.02 4.64 1.46
N VAL A 25 2.17 4.01 1.18
CA VAL A 25 2.26 2.86 0.27
C VAL A 25 3.14 1.77 0.86
N GLU A 26 2.68 0.52 0.79
CA GLU A 26 3.47 -0.67 1.11
C GLU A 26 3.29 -1.74 0.02
N VAL A 27 4.36 -2.49 -0.27
CA VAL A 27 4.34 -3.62 -1.20
C VAL A 27 4.17 -4.92 -0.41
N HIS A 28 3.25 -5.77 -0.84
CA HIS A 28 2.92 -7.06 -0.24
C HIS A 28 2.81 -8.17 -1.29
N ASP A 29 2.79 -9.42 -0.82
CA ASP A 29 2.69 -10.62 -1.67
C ASP A 29 1.26 -10.95 -2.12
N ASP A 30 0.23 -10.36 -1.51
CA ASP A 30 -1.17 -10.59 -1.86
C ASP A 30 -2.10 -9.41 -1.47
N GLU A 31 -3.30 -9.39 -2.05
CA GLU A 31 -4.37 -8.41 -1.83
C GLU A 31 -5.44 -8.88 -0.82
N ARG A 32 -5.13 -9.87 0.02
CA ARG A 32 -6.14 -10.52 0.88
C ARG A 32 -6.53 -9.64 2.06
N ALA A 33 -7.73 -9.90 2.58
CA ALA A 33 -8.31 -9.16 3.69
C ALA A 33 -7.36 -9.02 4.91
N ALA A 34 -6.66 -10.10 5.29
CA ALA A 34 -5.72 -10.04 6.42
C ALA A 34 -4.55 -9.08 6.17
N THR A 35 -3.99 -9.12 4.97
CA THR A 35 -2.88 -8.25 4.53
C THR A 35 -3.33 -6.79 4.47
N VAL A 36 -4.50 -6.53 3.87
CA VAL A 36 -5.09 -5.19 3.77
C VAL A 36 -5.41 -4.63 5.16
N THR A 37 -6.02 -5.42 6.05
CA THR A 37 -6.32 -4.97 7.43
C THR A 37 -5.04 -4.59 8.16
N ALA A 38 -4.01 -5.43 8.11
CA ALA A 38 -2.74 -5.14 8.75
C ALA A 38 -2.06 -3.88 8.16
N PHE A 39 -2.16 -3.67 6.84
CA PHE A 39 -1.70 -2.46 6.17
C PHE A 39 -2.44 -1.21 6.66
N VAL A 40 -3.78 -1.26 6.77
CA VAL A 40 -4.59 -0.14 7.27
C VAL A 40 -4.25 0.19 8.73
N GLU A 41 -4.09 -0.82 9.59
CA GLU A 41 -3.71 -0.64 11.00
C GLU A 41 -2.37 0.10 11.15
N ARG A 42 -1.44 -0.08 10.21
CA ARG A 42 -0.17 0.67 10.16
C ARG A 42 -0.32 2.07 9.54
N ALA A 43 -1.19 2.22 8.56
CA ALA A 43 -1.41 3.49 7.89
C ALA A 43 -2.10 4.52 8.81
N LEU A 44 -3.04 4.10 9.66
CA LEU A 44 -3.78 4.99 10.56
C LEU A 44 -2.87 5.89 11.42
N PRO A 45 -1.92 5.35 12.23
CA PRO A 45 -1.04 6.19 13.04
C PRO A 45 -0.10 7.07 12.20
N PHE A 46 0.21 6.66 10.95
CA PHE A 46 0.96 7.51 10.03
C PHE A 46 0.16 8.76 9.65
N PHE A 47 -1.12 8.63 9.31
CA PHE A 47 -1.98 9.76 8.97
C PHE A 47 -2.31 10.63 10.20
N GLU A 48 -2.52 10.02 11.37
CA GLU A 48 -2.69 10.75 12.64
C GLU A 48 -1.48 11.65 12.94
N GLY A 49 -0.26 11.16 12.67
CA GLY A 49 0.97 11.95 12.80
C GLY A 49 1.12 13.11 11.79
N HIS A 50 0.22 13.20 10.80
CA HIS A 50 0.15 14.27 9.81
C HIS A 50 -1.13 15.13 9.97
N ASP A 51 -1.66 15.21 11.18
CA ASP A 51 -2.82 16.04 11.55
C ASP A 51 -4.13 15.65 10.84
N MET A 52 -4.25 14.40 10.40
CA MET A 52 -5.48 13.84 9.81
C MET A 52 -6.13 12.90 10.83
N THR A 53 -7.34 13.24 11.29
CA THR A 53 -8.11 12.50 12.32
C THR A 53 -9.56 12.37 11.90
#